data_AF-A0A0S1MIY3-F1
#
_entry.id   AF-A0A0S1MIY3-F1
#
_cell.length_a   1.000
_cell.length_b   1.000
_cell.length_c   1.000
_cell.angle_alpha   90.00
_cell.angle_beta   90.00
_cell.angle_gamma   90.00
#
_symmetry.space_group_name_H-M   'P 1'
#
loop_
_entity.id
_entity.type
_entity.pdbx_description
1 polymer ?
#
loop_
_entity_poly.entity_id
_entity_poly.type
_entity_poly.pdbx_seq_one_letter_code
_entity_poly.pdbx_strand_id
1 'polypeptide(L)'
;MAQATWVSLTAFPVYAVNSIPVGQQTGLGLSGKIGTGLWISSFLFEVIADRQKTVWREEKSKKLHDQKFISSGLWSLTRHPNYLGEVMIWTSQLIISWSTLTPLLRAISCLSPIFEYLLITKVSGVPLLEAQADKRFKDDKEYQEYKERTPVFWPKFW
;
A
#
# COMPACT_ATOMS: atom_id res chain seq x y z
N MET A 1 -14.64 10.53 -15.76
CA MET A 1 -15.54 9.89 -14.79
C MET A 1 -14.81 8.86 -13.93
N ALA A 2 -14.12 7.86 -14.50
CA ALA A 2 -13.42 6.81 -13.74
C ALA A 2 -12.41 7.33 -12.68
N GLN A 3 -11.60 8.32 -13.02
CA GLN A 3 -10.61 8.89 -12.10
C GLN A 3 -11.24 9.64 -10.91
N ALA A 4 -12.37 10.32 -11.14
CA ALA A 4 -13.11 10.97 -10.07
C ALA A 4 -13.70 9.92 -9.12
N THR A 5 -14.30 8.85 -9.65
CA THR A 5 -14.83 7.75 -8.84
C THR A 5 -13.75 7.09 -7.99
N TRP A 6 -12.56 6.81 -8.55
CA TRP A 6 -11.43 6.28 -7.80
C TRP A 6 -11.10 7.18 -6.62
N VAL A 7 -10.75 8.44 -6.88
CA VAL A 7 -10.32 9.38 -5.83
C VAL A 7 -11.40 9.52 -4.74
N SER A 8 -12.67 9.58 -5.15
CA SER A 8 -13.80 9.67 -4.23
C SER A 8 -13.93 8.45 -3.31
N LEU A 9 -13.76 7.24 -3.84
CA LEU A 9 -13.86 6.00 -3.05
C LEU A 9 -12.68 5.85 -2.11
N THR A 10 -11.46 6.07 -2.62
CA THR A 10 -10.23 5.92 -1.85
C THR A 10 -10.17 6.92 -0.68
N ALA A 11 -10.52 8.19 -0.90
CA ALA A 11 -10.50 9.23 0.15
C ALA A 11 -11.85 9.39 0.91
N PHE A 12 -12.81 8.48 0.72
CA PHE A 12 -14.14 8.58 1.35
C PHE A 12 -14.13 8.83 2.87
N PRO A 13 -13.29 8.16 3.70
CA PRO A 13 -13.28 8.40 5.14
C PRO A 13 -12.98 9.87 5.50
N VAL A 14 -12.12 10.52 4.71
CA VAL A 14 -11.77 11.94 4.88
C VAL A 14 -12.97 12.82 4.55
N TYR A 15 -13.62 12.58 3.41
CA TYR A 15 -14.81 13.35 3.03
C TYR A 15 -15.96 13.16 4.03
N ALA A 16 -16.14 11.94 4.54
CA ALA A 16 -17.17 11.63 5.53
C ALA A 16 -16.96 12.40 6.83
N VAL A 17 -15.72 12.47 7.36
CA VAL A 17 -15.41 13.31 8.54
C VAL A 17 -15.68 14.79 8.26
N ASN A 18 -15.26 15.30 7.09
CA ASN A 18 -15.44 16.71 6.75
C ASN A 18 -16.92 17.09 6.49
N SER A 19 -17.79 16.12 6.27
CA SER A 19 -19.24 16.35 6.17
C SER A 19 -19.93 16.53 7.53
N ILE A 20 -19.26 16.19 8.63
CA ILE A 20 -19.82 16.28 9.99
C ILE A 20 -19.54 17.69 10.57
N PRO A 21 -20.56 18.40 11.10
CA PRO A 21 -20.38 19.72 11.71
C PRO A 21 -19.31 19.70 12.81
N VAL A 22 -18.49 20.75 12.87
CA VAL A 22 -17.35 20.84 13.81
C VAL A 22 -17.75 20.58 15.27
N GLY A 23 -18.91 21.07 15.71
CA GLY A 23 -19.41 20.85 17.08
C GLY A 23 -19.79 19.40 17.40
N GLN A 24 -19.88 18.53 16.40
CA GLN A 24 -20.15 17.09 16.53
C GLN A 24 -18.89 16.23 16.26
N GLN A 25 -17.77 16.84 15.85
CA GLN A 25 -16.53 16.12 15.63
C GLN A 25 -15.90 15.73 16.96
N THR A 26 -15.49 14.47 17.07
CA THR A 26 -14.72 14.01 18.22
C THR A 26 -13.27 14.47 18.08
N GLY A 27 -12.61 14.80 19.20
CA GLY A 27 -11.15 14.95 19.20
C GLY A 27 -10.46 13.64 18.78
N LEU A 28 -9.14 13.70 18.54
CA LEU A 28 -8.38 12.60 17.95
C LEU A 28 -8.59 11.23 18.67
N GLY A 29 -8.80 11.24 19.99
CA GLY A 29 -9.09 10.03 20.75
C GLY A 29 -7.98 8.97 20.65
N LEU A 30 -8.31 7.72 21.00
CA LEU A 30 -7.36 6.61 20.90
C LEU A 30 -7.20 6.12 19.45
N SER A 31 -8.32 5.99 18.73
CA SER A 31 -8.37 5.59 17.32
C SER A 31 -7.57 6.53 16.43
N GLY A 32 -7.69 7.84 16.60
CA GLY A 32 -6.90 8.81 15.84
C GLY A 32 -5.41 8.75 16.15
N LYS A 33 -5.01 8.52 17.41
CA LYS A 33 -3.58 8.35 17.76
C LYS A 33 -2.99 7.09 17.12
N ILE A 34 -3.68 5.95 17.23
CA ILE A 34 -3.26 4.69 16.62
C ILE A 34 -3.22 4.82 15.10
N GLY A 35 -4.28 5.36 14.52
CA GLY A 35 -4.40 5.57 13.09
C GLY A 35 -3.31 6.49 12.54
N THR A 36 -3.00 7.60 13.22
CA THR A 36 -1.89 8.49 12.83
C THR A 36 -0.54 7.79 12.90
N GLY A 37 -0.30 6.99 13.95
CA GLY A 37 0.91 6.17 14.05
C GLY A 37 1.04 5.19 12.88
N LEU A 38 -0.03 4.46 12.57
CA LEU A 38 -0.08 3.56 11.42
C LEU A 38 0.11 4.30 10.10
N TRP A 39 -0.49 5.48 9.93
CA TRP A 39 -0.34 6.28 8.72
C TRP A 39 1.12 6.68 8.50
N ILE A 40 1.79 7.21 9.53
CA ILE A 40 3.20 7.60 9.45
C ILE A 40 4.07 6.39 9.13
N SER A 41 3.89 5.28 9.83
CA SER A 41 4.65 4.05 9.57
C SER A 41 4.44 3.52 8.15
N SER A 42 3.20 3.55 7.65
CA SER A 42 2.85 3.08 6.29
C SER A 42 3.46 3.97 5.22
N PHE A 43 3.36 5.29 5.41
CA PHE A 43 3.98 6.28 4.54
C PHE A 43 5.50 6.12 4.49
N LEU A 44 6.15 5.99 5.64
CA LEU A 44 7.60 5.74 5.69
C LEU A 44 7.97 4.41 5.02
N PHE A 45 7.19 3.35 5.22
CA PHE A 45 7.41 2.05 4.58
C PHE A 45 7.37 2.17 3.05
N GLU A 46 6.36 2.85 2.50
CA GLU A 46 6.22 3.11 1.07
C GLU A 46 7.38 3.94 0.52
N VAL A 47 7.68 5.08 1.15
CA VAL A 47 8.78 5.98 0.74
C VAL A 47 10.12 5.25 0.76
N ILE A 48 10.38 4.44 1.79
CA ILE A 48 11.62 3.65 1.88
C ILE A 48 11.66 2.59 0.76
N ALA A 49 10.56 1.89 0.48
CA ALA A 49 10.48 0.89 -0.57
C ALA A 49 10.75 1.49 -1.96
N ASP A 50 10.15 2.62 -2.27
CA ASP A 50 10.36 3.33 -3.54
C ASP A 50 11.76 3.92 -3.65
N ARG A 51 12.32 4.43 -2.54
CA ARG A 51 13.72 4.88 -2.50
C ARG A 51 14.69 3.74 -2.75
N GLN A 52 14.48 2.58 -2.12
CA GLN A 52 15.30 1.39 -2.36
C GLN A 52 15.27 0.99 -3.84
N LYS A 53 14.09 0.98 -4.46
CA LYS A 53 13.92 0.67 -5.89
C LYS A 53 14.59 1.70 -6.80
N THR A 54 14.49 2.98 -6.44
CA THR A 54 15.11 4.08 -7.20
C THR A 54 16.64 3.98 -7.16
N VAL A 55 17.22 3.85 -5.96
CA VAL A 55 18.66 3.68 -5.77
C VAL A 55 19.16 2.45 -6.53
N TRP A 56 18.49 1.30 -6.39
CA TRP A 56 18.85 0.07 -7.11
C TRP A 56 18.85 0.27 -8.65
N ARG A 57 17.87 1.01 -9.20
CA ARG A 57 17.85 1.30 -10.65
C ARG A 57 19.00 2.20 -11.07
N GLU A 58 19.33 3.22 -10.27
CA GLU A 58 20.45 4.11 -10.54
C GLU A 58 21.79 3.38 -10.50
N GLU A 59 22.00 2.54 -9.50
CA GLU A 59 23.20 1.71 -9.35
C GLU A 59 23.35 0.72 -10.52
N LYS A 60 22.24 0.10 -10.95
CA LYS A 60 22.19 -0.73 -12.16
C LYS A 60 22.59 0.06 -13.41
N SER A 61 22.09 1.28 -13.59
CA SER A 61 22.44 2.13 -14.73
C SER A 61 23.91 2.55 -14.71
N LYS A 62 24.51 2.70 -13.53
CA LYS A 62 25.93 2.98 -13.32
C LYS A 62 26.81 1.73 -13.37
N LYS A 63 26.23 0.55 -13.63
CA LYS A 63 26.93 -0.75 -13.65
C LYS A 63 27.65 -1.06 -12.34
N LEU A 64 27.11 -0.62 -11.20
CA LEU A 64 27.67 -0.93 -9.88
C LEU A 64 27.28 -2.34 -9.40
N HIS A 65 26.27 -2.95 -10.05
CA HIS A 65 25.89 -4.35 -9.84
C HIS A 65 25.23 -4.92 -11.11
N ASP A 66 25.20 -6.25 -11.22
CA ASP A 66 24.59 -6.97 -12.36
C ASP A 66 23.25 -7.66 -12.01
N GLN A 67 22.72 -7.41 -10.80
CA GLN A 67 21.44 -7.98 -10.36
C GLN A 67 20.31 -7.72 -11.35
N LYS A 68 19.52 -8.75 -11.64
CA LYS A 68 18.44 -8.70 -12.64
C LYS A 68 17.18 -8.00 -12.13
N PHE A 69 16.87 -8.19 -10.86
CA PHE A 69 15.74 -7.62 -10.13
C PHE A 69 16.16 -7.28 -8.69
N ILE A 70 15.40 -6.42 -8.02
CA ILE A 70 15.60 -6.09 -6.61
C ILE A 70 14.99 -7.19 -5.73
N SER A 71 15.74 -7.65 -4.73
CA SER A 71 15.30 -8.70 -3.81
C SER A 71 15.82 -8.51 -2.38
N SER A 72 16.26 -7.28 -2.05
CA SER A 72 16.86 -6.92 -0.76
C SER A 72 16.08 -5.78 -0.10
N GLY A 73 16.36 -5.52 1.19
CA GLY A 73 15.63 -4.50 1.95
C GLY A 73 14.16 -4.88 2.15
N LEU A 74 13.23 -3.95 1.94
CA LEU A 74 11.80 -4.24 2.08
C LEU A 74 11.29 -5.21 1.00
N TRP A 75 11.99 -5.26 -0.14
CA TRP A 75 11.67 -6.16 -1.24
C TRP A 75 11.99 -7.63 -0.92
N SER A 76 12.75 -7.94 0.14
CA SER A 76 12.90 -9.33 0.58
C SER A 76 11.73 -9.83 1.45
N LEU A 77 10.98 -8.91 2.08
CA LEU A 77 9.84 -9.22 2.96
C LEU A 77 8.56 -9.48 2.17
N THR A 78 8.35 -8.70 1.12
CA THR A 78 7.23 -8.83 0.18
C THR A 78 7.69 -8.34 -1.18
N ARG A 79 7.15 -8.90 -2.26
CA ARG A 79 7.49 -8.50 -3.64
C ARG A 79 6.95 -7.12 -4.01
N HIS A 80 5.97 -6.59 -3.26
CA HIS A 80 5.35 -5.29 -3.53
C HIS A 80 5.22 -4.46 -2.25
N PRO A 81 6.35 -4.07 -1.61
CA PRO A 81 6.33 -3.38 -0.32
C PRO A 81 5.75 -1.96 -0.41
N ASN A 82 5.97 -1.25 -1.52
CA ASN A 82 5.40 0.06 -1.74
C ASN A 82 3.86 0.00 -1.78
N TYR A 83 3.28 -0.95 -2.52
CA TYR A 83 1.83 -1.16 -2.56
C TYR A 83 1.23 -1.62 -1.23
N LEU A 84 1.98 -2.37 -0.43
CA LEU A 84 1.57 -2.68 0.94
C LEU A 84 1.46 -1.40 1.78
N GLY A 85 2.46 -0.51 1.69
CA GLY A 85 2.43 0.79 2.34
C GLY A 85 1.21 1.61 1.92
N GLU A 86 0.93 1.68 0.61
CA GLU A 86 -0.21 2.40 0.05
C GLU A 86 -1.55 1.90 0.63
N VAL A 87 -1.81 0.59 0.61
CA VAL A 87 -3.04 0.02 1.20
C VAL A 87 -3.15 0.34 2.71
N MET A 88 -2.04 0.32 3.43
CA MET A 88 -2.02 0.62 4.86
C MET A 88 -2.23 2.11 5.16
N ILE A 89 -1.82 3.02 4.27
CA ILE A 89 -2.18 4.44 4.33
C ILE A 89 -3.70 4.60 4.32
N TRP A 90 -4.41 4.00 3.36
CA TRP A 90 -5.87 4.14 3.26
C TRP A 90 -6.61 3.45 4.40
N THR A 91 -6.10 2.30 4.84
CA THR A 91 -6.61 1.61 6.04
C THR A 91 -6.45 2.48 7.30
N SER A 92 -5.31 3.15 7.45
CA SER A 92 -5.06 4.02 8.60
C SER A 92 -5.97 5.25 8.62
N GLN A 93 -6.35 5.82 7.47
CA GLN A 93 -7.31 6.91 7.39
C GLN A 93 -8.70 6.52 7.91
N LEU A 94 -9.16 5.30 7.60
CA LEU A 94 -10.39 4.75 8.20
C LEU A 94 -10.28 4.70 9.73
N ILE A 95 -9.15 4.21 10.26
CA ILE A 95 -8.91 4.13 11.70
C ILE A 95 -8.91 5.52 12.34
N ILE A 96 -8.27 6.51 11.70
CA ILE A 96 -8.26 7.90 12.19
C ILE A 96 -9.67 8.46 12.26
N SER A 97 -10.49 8.23 11.23
CA SER A 97 -11.85 8.74 11.15
C SER A 97 -12.84 8.06 12.11
N TRP A 98 -12.50 6.88 12.62
CA TRP A 98 -13.46 5.92 13.19
C TRP A 98 -14.36 6.50 14.28
N SER A 99 -13.78 7.21 15.25
CA SER A 99 -14.51 7.76 16.40
C SER A 99 -15.48 8.88 16.01
N THR A 100 -15.19 9.64 14.95
CA THR A 100 -16.02 10.75 14.49
C THR A 100 -17.18 10.28 13.60
N LEU A 101 -17.00 9.18 12.85
CA LEU A 101 -18.02 8.69 11.92
C LEU A 101 -19.24 8.09 12.63
N THR A 102 -20.44 8.33 12.07
CA THR A 102 -21.67 7.63 12.46
C THR A 102 -21.60 6.15 12.04
N PRO A 103 -22.42 5.23 12.61
CA PRO A 103 -22.40 3.81 12.23
C PRO A 103 -22.55 3.56 10.73
N LEU A 104 -23.44 4.31 10.05
CA LEU A 104 -23.62 4.21 8.60
C LEU A 104 -22.36 4.66 7.85
N LEU A 105 -21.80 5.82 8.22
CA LEU A 105 -20.59 6.32 7.56
C LEU A 105 -19.38 5.42 7.81
N ARG A 106 -19.27 4.77 8.98
CA ARG A 106 -18.23 3.75 9.22
C ARG A 106 -18.34 2.59 8.25
N ALA A 107 -19.54 2.06 8.05
CA ALA A 107 -19.77 0.94 7.14
C ALA A 107 -19.40 1.29 5.69
N ILE A 108 -19.76 2.48 5.23
CA ILE A 108 -19.40 2.96 3.88
C ILE A 108 -17.90 3.23 3.79
N SER A 109 -17.29 3.82 4.83
CA SER A 109 -15.85 4.09 4.87
C SER A 109 -14.98 2.83 4.84
N CYS A 110 -15.48 1.68 5.27
CA CYS A 110 -14.79 0.39 5.08
C CYS A 110 -14.56 0.05 3.60
N LEU A 111 -15.37 0.59 2.69
CA LEU A 111 -15.19 0.36 1.24
C LEU A 111 -13.89 0.94 0.71
N SER A 112 -13.35 2.02 1.32
CA SER A 112 -12.10 2.65 0.89
C SER A 112 -10.91 1.67 0.91
N PRO A 113 -10.49 1.10 2.06
CA PRO A 113 -9.36 0.19 2.08
C PRO A 113 -9.62 -1.14 1.36
N ILE A 114 -10.88 -1.61 1.31
CA ILE A 114 -11.25 -2.81 0.56
C ILE A 114 -11.09 -2.58 -0.94
N PHE A 115 -11.60 -1.44 -1.44
CA PHE A 115 -11.47 -1.04 -2.83
C PHE A 115 -10.00 -0.93 -3.22
N GLU A 116 -9.19 -0.21 -2.44
CA GLU A 116 -7.78 -0.03 -2.74
C GLU A 116 -7.02 -1.37 -2.75
N TYR A 117 -7.26 -2.23 -1.74
CA TYR A 117 -6.64 -3.54 -1.69
C TYR A 117 -7.00 -4.40 -2.91
N LEU A 118 -8.27 -4.46 -3.30
CA LEU A 118 -8.71 -5.24 -4.47
C LEU A 118 -8.18 -4.65 -5.77
N LEU A 119 -8.17 -3.32 -5.89
CA LEU A 119 -7.66 -2.61 -7.05
C LEU A 119 -6.19 -2.98 -7.26
N ILE A 120 -5.35 -2.76 -6.26
CA ILE A 120 -3.90 -3.03 -6.33
C ILE A 120 -3.56 -4.51 -6.47
N THR A 121 -4.30 -5.41 -5.81
CA THR A 121 -3.93 -6.84 -5.79
C THR A 121 -4.59 -7.68 -6.88
N LYS A 122 -5.67 -7.21 -7.50
CA LYS A 122 -6.46 -7.99 -8.48
C LYS A 122 -6.61 -7.32 -9.84
N VAL A 123 -6.54 -5.99 -9.93
CA VAL A 123 -6.90 -5.26 -11.16
C VAL A 123 -5.71 -4.50 -11.74
N SER A 124 -5.10 -3.63 -10.95
CA SER A 124 -3.95 -2.79 -11.30
C SER A 124 -2.71 -3.25 -10.54
N GLY A 125 -1.57 -2.55 -10.67
CA GLY A 125 -0.40 -2.78 -9.83
C GLY A 125 0.16 -4.21 -9.88
N VAL A 126 -0.10 -5.00 -8.84
CA VAL A 126 0.51 -6.32 -8.57
C VAL A 126 0.38 -7.30 -9.74
N PRO A 127 -0.83 -7.71 -10.20
CA PRO A 127 -0.99 -8.68 -11.29
C PRO A 127 -0.27 -8.29 -12.58
N LEU A 128 -0.27 -7.00 -12.94
CA LEU A 128 0.38 -6.52 -14.15
C LEU A 128 1.90 -6.61 -14.03
N LEU A 129 2.46 -6.23 -12.88
CA LEU A 129 3.90 -6.29 -12.63
C LEU A 129 4.40 -7.74 -12.49
N GLU A 130 3.66 -8.59 -11.79
CA GLU A 130 3.98 -10.02 -11.69
C GLU A 130 3.95 -10.70 -13.06
N ALA A 131 2.92 -10.45 -13.88
CA ALA A 131 2.83 -11.02 -15.22
C ALA A 131 3.97 -10.55 -16.14
N GLN A 132 4.39 -9.28 -16.02
CA GLN A 132 5.53 -8.76 -16.77
C GLN A 132 6.86 -9.36 -16.32
N ALA A 133 7.06 -9.47 -15.00
CA ALA A 133 8.27 -10.07 -14.44
C ALA A 133 8.35 -11.57 -14.78
N ASP A 134 7.24 -12.30 -14.70
CA ASP A 134 7.16 -13.70 -15.09
C ASP A 134 7.48 -13.93 -16.56
N LYS A 135 7.02 -13.05 -17.46
CA LYS A 135 7.40 -13.13 -18.88
C LYS A 135 8.88 -12.87 -19.09
N ARG A 136 9.48 -11.95 -18.32
CA ARG A 136 10.88 -11.54 -18.48
C ARG A 136 11.88 -12.52 -17.86
N PHE A 137 11.52 -13.14 -16.74
CA PHE A 137 12.40 -13.94 -15.90
C PHE A 137 11.93 -15.39 -15.75
N LYS A 138 11.09 -15.87 -16.67
CA LYS A 138 10.49 -17.21 -16.64
C LYS A 138 11.51 -18.31 -16.36
N ASP A 139 12.61 -18.30 -17.11
CA ASP A 139 13.66 -19.33 -17.06
C ASP A 139 14.84 -18.96 -16.14
N ASP A 140 14.68 -17.90 -15.34
CA ASP A 140 15.69 -17.41 -14.42
C ASP A 140 15.57 -18.09 -13.04
N LYS A 141 16.56 -18.92 -12.71
CA LYS A 141 16.56 -19.71 -11.47
C LYS A 141 16.51 -18.82 -10.20
N GLU A 142 17.28 -17.73 -10.17
CA GLU A 142 17.31 -16.83 -9.00
C GLU A 142 15.96 -16.14 -8.80
N TYR A 143 15.28 -15.81 -9.90
CA TYR A 143 13.94 -15.21 -9.83
C TYR A 143 12.90 -16.19 -9.28
N GLN A 144 12.94 -17.46 -9.70
CA GLN A 144 12.02 -18.47 -9.17
C GLN A 144 12.26 -18.70 -7.67
N GLU A 145 13.51 -18.83 -7.24
CA GLU A 145 13.88 -18.95 -5.81
C GLU A 145 13.39 -17.73 -5.00
N TYR A 146 13.51 -16.53 -5.56
CA TYR A 146 12.98 -15.31 -4.95
C TYR A 146 11.44 -15.32 -4.84
N LYS A 147 10.72 -15.76 -5.87
CA LYS A 147 9.25 -15.86 -5.82
C LYS A 147 8.76 -16.89 -4.80
N GLU A 148 9.49 -17.99 -4.63
CA GLU A 148 9.16 -19.04 -3.66
C GLU A 148 9.32 -18.56 -2.22
N ARG A 149 10.44 -17.88 -1.92
CA ARG A 149 10.73 -17.40 -0.56
C ARG A 149 9.98 -16.12 -0.19
N THR A 150 9.73 -15.24 -1.16
CA THR A 150 9.15 -13.92 -0.88
C THR A 150 7.68 -13.87 -1.29
N PRO A 151 6.75 -13.64 -0.34
CA PRO A 151 5.33 -13.55 -0.65
C PRO A 151 5.02 -12.36 -1.57
N VAL A 152 3.91 -12.45 -2.30
CA VAL A 152 3.51 -11.40 -3.24
C VAL A 152 3.19 -10.08 -2.53
N PHE A 153 2.44 -10.14 -1.42
CA PHE A 153 1.87 -8.92 -0.83
C PHE A 153 2.06 -8.86 0.69
N TRP A 154 1.50 -9.82 1.43
CA TRP A 154 1.62 -9.87 2.89
C TRP A 154 2.93 -10.54 3.31
N PRO A 155 3.78 -9.87 4.12
CA PRO A 155 4.99 -10.48 4.66
C PRO A 155 4.67 -11.74 5.47
N LYS A 156 5.50 -12.77 5.32
CA LYS A 156 5.45 -13.97 6.16
C LYS A 156 6.38 -13.77 7.34
N PHE A 157 5.88 -13.99 8.55
CA PHE A 157 6.67 -13.91 9.78
C PHE A 157 7.09 -15.28 10.31
N TRP A 158 7.11 -16.33 9.48
CA TRP A 158 7.70 -17.65 9.75
C TRP A 158 7.63 -18.52 8.49
#